data_AF-A0A3C1C7B4-F1
#
_entry.id   AF-A0A3C1C7B4-F1
#
_cell.length_a   1.000
_cell.length_b   1.000
_cell.length_c   1.000
_cell.angle_alpha   90.00
_cell.angle_beta   90.00
_cell.angle_gamma   90.00
#
_symmetry.space_group_name_H-M   'P 1'
#
loop_
_entity.id
_entity.type
_entity.pdbx_description
1 polymer ?
#
loop_
_entity_poly.entity_id
_entity_poly.type
_entity_poly.pdbx_seq_one_letter_code
_entity_poly.pdbx_strand_id
1 'polypeptide(L)'
;MAVIKSALELALERTKDLQLDENAQKIADAKIEGRKAASRYLEDPASVDFKAILSTLDPVQRQAFLSSAFEVLSNFIQLPTNSVVDTEKMEAIGKAIVLLCGLSARFPSEKEVKLAQQQARSLFQQILRFLSQYQEEMKRVEQAIRNQWAPKLKEREKQLAAALGQNVRMDPMSDPEFAEFYRKNIESMRNNYGKALEDAKSQLADICGFEAQ
;
A
#
# COMPACT_ATOMS: atom_id res chain seq x y z
N MET A 1 26.31 -54.99 16.68
CA MET A 1 25.16 -54.40 17.39
C MET A 1 25.01 -52.96 16.92
N ALA A 2 23.99 -52.68 16.12
CA ALA A 2 23.72 -51.34 15.60
C ALA A 2 22.97 -50.54 16.68
N VAL A 3 23.59 -49.47 17.18
CA VAL A 3 22.98 -48.57 18.14
C VAL A 3 21.96 -47.72 17.38
N ILE A 4 20.67 -47.97 17.60
CA ILE A 4 19.60 -47.13 17.06
C ILE A 4 19.64 -45.83 17.85
N LYS A 5 20.17 -44.77 17.24
CA LYS A 5 20.18 -43.43 17.83
C LYS A 5 18.76 -43.02 18.21
N SER A 6 18.60 -42.49 19.42
CA SER A 6 17.30 -42.03 19.91
C SER A 6 16.83 -40.82 19.10
N ALA A 7 15.52 -40.69 18.87
CA ALA A 7 14.92 -39.51 18.20
C ALA A 7 15.31 -38.18 18.90
N LEU A 8 15.60 -38.22 20.19
CA LEU A 8 16.11 -37.09 20.97
C LEU A 8 17.56 -36.71 20.60
N GLU A 9 18.42 -37.70 20.35
CA GLU A 9 19.81 -37.47 19.91
C GLU A 9 19.86 -36.95 18.47
N LEU A 10 19.01 -37.49 17.59
CA LEU A 10 18.81 -36.97 16.23
C LEU A 10 18.27 -35.53 16.22
N ALA A 11 17.39 -35.19 17.17
CA ALA A 11 16.90 -33.82 17.33
C ALA A 11 18.00 -32.87 17.88
N LEU A 12 18.82 -33.34 18.83
CA LEU A 12 19.91 -32.57 19.41
C LEU A 12 21.09 -32.36 18.43
N GLU A 13 21.38 -33.36 17.58
CA GLU A 13 22.33 -33.23 16.47
C GLU A 13 21.82 -32.19 15.44
N ARG A 14 20.53 -32.22 15.09
CA ARG A 14 19.92 -31.22 14.18
C ARG A 14 19.86 -29.80 14.73
N THR A 15 19.77 -29.62 16.05
CA THR A 15 19.88 -28.29 16.68
C THR A 15 21.31 -27.78 16.79
N LYS A 16 22.31 -28.68 16.73
CA LYS A 16 23.74 -28.33 16.76
C LYS A 16 24.21 -27.73 15.43
N ASP A 17 23.61 -28.17 14.33
CA ASP A 17 23.84 -27.64 12.98
C ASP A 17 22.96 -26.42 12.67
N LEU A 18 22.07 -26.02 13.59
CA LEU A 18 21.30 -24.78 13.48
C LEU A 18 22.20 -23.60 13.87
N GLN A 19 23.12 -23.24 12.99
CA GLN A 19 23.80 -21.95 13.06
C GLN A 19 22.75 -20.86 12.88
N LEU A 20 22.25 -20.31 13.98
CA LEU A 20 21.54 -19.05 13.99
C LEU A 20 22.48 -18.04 13.33
N ASP A 21 22.18 -17.69 12.09
CA ASP A 21 22.85 -16.60 11.42
C ASP A 21 22.48 -15.32 12.18
N GLU A 22 23.34 -14.92 13.12
CA GLU A 22 23.14 -13.75 13.98
C GLU A 22 22.86 -12.50 13.14
N ASN A 23 23.40 -12.41 11.92
CA ASN A 23 23.11 -11.31 11.00
C ASN A 23 21.70 -11.40 10.43
N ALA A 24 21.23 -12.59 10.07
CA ALA A 24 19.85 -12.79 9.62
C ALA A 24 18.84 -12.43 10.72
N GLN A 25 19.13 -12.79 11.97
CA GLN A 25 18.29 -12.42 13.12
C GLN A 25 18.29 -10.89 13.34
N LYS A 26 19.46 -10.25 13.34
CA LYS A 26 19.59 -8.79 13.44
C LYS A 26 18.84 -8.04 12.33
N ILE A 27 18.85 -8.55 11.10
CA ILE A 27 18.10 -8.00 9.98
C ILE A 27 16.59 -8.14 10.21
N ALA A 28 16.13 -9.30 10.68
CA ALA A 28 14.72 -9.54 10.98
C ALA A 28 14.20 -8.60 12.07
N ASP A 29 14.98 -8.42 13.14
CA ASP A 29 14.64 -7.50 14.24
C ASP A 29 14.58 -6.05 13.75
N ALA A 30 15.56 -5.62 12.93
CA ALA A 30 15.58 -4.29 12.33
C ALA A 30 14.36 -4.04 11.41
N LYS A 31 13.90 -5.07 10.66
CA LYS A 31 12.67 -4.98 9.87
C LYS A 31 11.44 -4.79 10.76
N ILE A 32 11.36 -5.50 11.88
CA ILE A 32 10.24 -5.38 12.83
C ILE A 32 10.24 -3.97 13.45
N GLU A 33 11.39 -3.45 13.85
CA GLU A 33 11.50 -2.09 14.38
C GLU A 33 11.14 -1.03 13.34
N GLY A 34 11.59 -1.16 12.09
CA GLY A 34 11.26 -0.21 11.03
C GLY A 34 9.75 -0.15 10.77
N ARG A 35 9.09 -1.31 10.74
CA ARG A 35 7.62 -1.39 10.62
C ARG A 35 6.89 -0.74 11.79
N LYS A 36 7.37 -0.96 13.02
CA LYS A 36 6.81 -0.34 14.24
C LYS A 36 6.99 1.18 14.23
N ALA A 37 8.18 1.67 13.86
CA ALA A 37 8.48 3.10 13.79
C ALA A 37 7.63 3.80 12.73
N ALA A 38 7.47 3.22 11.55
CA ALA A 38 6.59 3.73 10.51
C ALA A 38 5.12 3.78 10.97
N SER A 39 4.63 2.73 11.65
CA SER A 39 3.26 2.69 12.17
C SER A 39 3.02 3.79 13.22
N ARG A 40 3.96 3.97 14.17
CA ARG A 40 3.87 5.04 15.18
C ARG A 40 3.92 6.43 14.55
N TYR A 41 4.75 6.64 13.53
CA TYR A 41 4.81 7.92 12.83
C TYR A 41 3.47 8.29 12.18
N LEU A 42 2.70 7.30 11.71
CA LEU A 42 1.38 7.54 11.13
C LEU A 42 0.31 7.90 12.16
N GLU A 43 0.50 7.51 13.41
CA GLU A 43 -0.37 7.86 14.54
C GLU A 43 0.02 9.23 15.11
N ASP A 44 1.31 9.44 15.34
CA ASP A 44 1.88 10.70 15.82
C ASP A 44 3.27 10.94 15.18
N PRO A 45 3.34 11.82 14.15
CA PRO A 45 4.60 12.16 13.49
C PRO A 45 5.67 12.76 14.40
N ALA A 46 5.29 13.37 15.53
CA ALA A 46 6.24 13.99 16.46
C ALA A 46 6.88 12.95 17.41
N SER A 47 6.29 11.76 17.53
CA SER A 47 6.74 10.72 18.45
C SER A 47 7.95 9.91 17.96
N VAL A 48 8.32 10.04 16.67
CA VAL A 48 9.35 9.20 16.03
C VAL A 48 10.43 10.04 15.37
N ASP A 49 11.67 9.87 15.83
CA ASP A 49 12.87 10.37 15.16
C ASP A 49 13.62 9.22 14.49
N PHE A 50 13.42 9.05 13.19
CA PHE A 50 14.09 8.02 12.39
C PHE A 50 15.62 8.17 12.41
N LYS A 51 16.14 9.40 12.50
CA LYS A 51 17.59 9.65 12.50
C LYS A 51 18.22 9.21 13.82
N ALA A 52 17.54 9.46 14.93
CA ALA A 52 17.99 9.01 16.25
C ALA A 52 18.06 7.47 16.30
N ILE A 53 17.01 6.79 15.82
CA ILE A 53 16.96 5.31 15.77
C ILE A 53 18.06 4.73 14.89
N LEU A 54 18.34 5.33 13.72
CA LEU A 54 19.41 4.81 12.84
C LEU A 54 20.81 4.93 13.45
N SER A 55 21.03 5.89 14.34
CA SER A 55 22.34 6.09 14.95
C SER A 55 22.71 4.97 15.93
N THR A 56 21.73 4.24 16.47
CA THR A 56 21.93 3.11 17.37
C THR A 56 22.06 1.77 16.64
N LEU A 57 21.76 1.73 15.34
CA LEU A 57 21.76 0.51 14.52
C LEU A 57 23.07 0.33 13.73
N ASP A 58 23.44 -0.94 13.52
CA ASP A 58 24.57 -1.33 12.67
C ASP A 58 24.27 -1.06 11.18
N PRO A 59 25.28 -0.85 10.32
CA PRO A 59 25.08 -0.52 8.90
C PRO A 59 24.17 -1.51 8.14
N VAL A 60 24.28 -2.81 8.44
CA VAL A 60 23.46 -3.87 7.83
C VAL A 60 22.00 -3.78 8.28
N GLN A 61 21.75 -3.36 9.53
CA GLN A 61 20.42 -3.18 10.08
C GLN A 61 19.74 -1.90 9.58
N ARG A 62 20.52 -0.84 9.35
CA ARG A 62 20.00 0.46 8.87
C ARG A 62 19.23 0.33 7.57
N GLN A 63 19.78 -0.39 6.59
CA GLN A 63 19.10 -0.57 5.31
C GLN A 63 17.82 -1.39 5.48
N ALA A 64 17.86 -2.48 6.25
CA ALA A 64 16.69 -3.31 6.52
C ALA A 64 15.58 -2.55 7.25
N PHE A 65 15.94 -1.72 8.23
CA PHE A 65 15.04 -0.83 8.95
C PHE A 65 14.38 0.17 8.00
N LEU A 66 15.17 0.91 7.21
CA LEU A 66 14.66 1.93 6.28
C LEU A 66 13.73 1.34 5.22
N SER A 67 14.12 0.24 4.57
CA SER A 67 13.29 -0.45 3.58
C SER A 67 11.96 -0.90 4.17
N SER A 68 11.97 -1.46 5.37
CA SER A 68 10.74 -1.93 6.04
C SER A 68 9.83 -0.80 6.52
N ALA A 69 10.41 0.33 6.93
CA ALA A 69 9.65 1.54 7.27
C ALA A 69 9.00 2.14 6.02
N PHE A 70 9.74 2.21 4.91
CA PHE A 70 9.23 2.65 3.61
C PHE A 70 8.09 1.74 3.12
N GLU A 71 8.25 0.41 3.22
CA GLU A 71 7.23 -0.59 2.85
C GLU A 71 5.91 -0.34 3.60
N VAL A 72 5.96 -0.06 4.90
CA VAL A 72 4.75 0.26 5.67
C VAL A 72 4.12 1.54 5.14
N LEU A 73 4.88 2.62 5.00
CA LEU A 73 4.36 3.90 4.52
C LEU A 73 3.77 3.80 3.12
N SER A 74 4.42 3.07 2.20
CA SER A 74 3.93 2.86 0.83
C SER A 74 2.67 2.00 0.81
N ASN A 75 2.53 1.04 1.73
CA ASN A 75 1.31 0.23 1.88
C ASN A 75 0.10 1.04 2.34
N PHE A 76 0.30 2.16 3.04
CA PHE A 76 -0.80 3.09 3.37
C PHE A 76 -1.26 3.93 2.18
N ILE A 77 -0.47 4.02 1.11
CA ILE A 77 -0.89 4.67 -0.13
C ILE A 77 -1.74 3.67 -0.91
N GLN A 78 -3.06 3.80 -0.83
CA GLN A 78 -3.99 2.90 -1.49
C GLN A 78 -5.04 3.69 -2.27
N LEU A 79 -5.63 3.03 -3.27
CA LEU A 79 -6.78 3.58 -3.98
C LEU A 79 -7.94 3.79 -2.99
N PRO A 80 -8.50 5.01 -2.91
CA PRO A 80 -9.62 5.30 -2.03
C PRO A 80 -10.85 4.49 -2.41
N THR A 81 -11.40 3.72 -1.48
CA THR A 81 -12.56 2.87 -1.77
C THR A 81 -13.88 3.61 -1.63
N ASN A 82 -14.05 4.49 -0.64
CA ASN A 82 -15.29 5.24 -0.40
C ASN A 82 -15.11 6.56 0.37
N SER A 83 -13.93 6.85 0.92
CA SER A 83 -13.65 8.05 1.70
C SER A 83 -12.87 9.07 0.88
N VAL A 84 -13.08 10.37 1.16
CA VAL A 84 -12.23 11.45 0.66
C VAL A 84 -10.77 11.14 1.05
N VAL A 85 -9.83 11.43 0.15
CA VAL A 85 -8.40 11.29 0.46
C VAL A 85 -8.10 12.15 1.69
N ASP A 86 -7.59 11.54 2.75
CA ASP A 86 -7.11 12.27 3.92
C ASP A 86 -5.79 12.96 3.55
N THR A 87 -5.91 14.20 3.11
CA THR A 87 -4.77 14.98 2.61
C THR A 87 -3.71 15.19 3.70
N GLU A 88 -4.11 15.40 4.96
CA GLU A 88 -3.17 15.64 6.06
C GLU A 88 -2.33 14.39 6.33
N LYS A 89 -2.98 13.23 6.43
CA LYS A 89 -2.30 11.94 6.60
C LYS A 89 -1.41 11.62 5.42
N MET A 90 -1.86 11.89 4.20
CA MET A 90 -1.07 11.67 2.99
C MET A 90 0.13 12.61 2.91
N GLU A 91 0.01 13.87 3.31
CA GLU A 91 1.14 14.78 3.41
C GLU A 91 2.17 14.32 4.45
N ALA A 92 1.71 13.80 5.60
CA ALA A 92 2.60 13.23 6.61
C ALA A 92 3.37 12.02 6.05
N ILE A 93 2.69 11.11 5.34
CA ILE A 93 3.32 9.99 4.63
C ILE A 93 4.39 10.48 3.64
N GLY A 94 4.05 11.49 2.83
CA GLY A 94 4.99 12.06 1.87
C GLY A 94 6.23 12.66 2.53
N LYS A 95 6.07 13.38 3.64
CA LYS A 95 7.19 13.91 4.43
C LYS A 95 8.06 12.79 4.99
N ALA A 96 7.47 11.72 5.51
CA ALA A 96 8.20 10.55 6.00
C ALA A 96 9.01 9.87 4.89
N ILE A 97 8.40 9.63 3.74
CA ILE A 97 9.08 9.00 2.59
C ILE A 97 10.28 9.83 2.14
N VAL A 98 10.13 11.16 2.02
CA VAL A 98 11.23 12.06 1.66
C VAL A 98 12.33 12.06 2.73
N LEU A 99 11.97 11.97 4.00
CA LEU A 99 12.93 11.86 5.10
C LEU A 99 13.72 10.54 5.00
N LEU A 100 13.03 9.40 4.84
CA LEU A 100 13.67 8.08 4.70
C LEU A 100 14.59 8.04 3.47
N CYS A 101 14.16 8.61 2.34
CA CYS A 101 14.97 8.75 1.13
C CYS A 101 16.33 9.42 1.42
N GLY A 102 16.33 10.49 2.20
CA GLY A 102 17.55 11.20 2.56
C GLY A 102 18.43 10.50 3.60
N LEU A 103 17.91 9.46 4.25
CA LEU A 103 18.64 8.60 5.19
C LEU A 103 19.19 7.33 4.53
N SER A 104 18.84 7.09 3.27
CA SER A 104 19.29 5.94 2.50
C SER A 104 20.81 5.93 2.31
N ALA A 105 21.42 4.76 2.51
CA ALA A 105 22.86 4.58 2.31
C ALA A 105 23.28 4.59 0.82
N ARG A 106 22.30 4.63 -0.10
CA ARG A 106 22.54 4.66 -1.56
C ARG A 106 23.25 5.93 -2.02
N PHE A 107 23.10 7.05 -1.30
CA PHE A 107 23.57 8.35 -1.76
C PHE A 107 24.87 8.76 -1.06
N PRO A 108 26.01 8.81 -1.78
CA PRO A 108 27.31 9.18 -1.21
C PRO A 108 27.47 10.69 -0.97
N SER A 109 26.64 11.54 -1.60
CA SER A 109 26.79 12.99 -1.55
C SER A 109 25.50 13.72 -1.15
N GLU A 110 25.64 14.86 -0.46
CA GLU A 110 24.50 15.70 -0.05
C GLU A 110 23.70 16.23 -1.26
N LYS A 111 24.38 16.42 -2.41
CA LYS A 111 23.72 16.85 -3.66
C LYS A 111 22.80 15.77 -4.21
N GLU A 112 23.23 14.51 -4.21
CA GLU A 112 22.43 13.38 -4.66
C GLU A 112 21.24 13.13 -3.71
N VAL A 113 21.46 13.24 -2.39
CA VAL A 113 20.38 13.19 -1.40
C VAL A 113 19.31 14.23 -1.70
N LYS A 114 19.71 15.50 -1.91
CA LYS A 114 18.75 16.57 -2.23
C LYS A 114 18.00 16.31 -3.53
N LEU A 115 18.68 15.80 -4.56
CA LEU A 115 18.06 15.46 -5.83
C LEU A 115 17.03 14.34 -5.67
N ALA A 116 17.39 13.25 -4.97
CA ALA A 116 16.49 12.13 -4.70
C ALA A 116 15.27 12.56 -3.88
N GLN A 117 15.48 13.39 -2.85
CA GLN A 117 14.40 13.98 -2.06
C GLN A 117 13.45 14.85 -2.90
N GLN A 118 13.98 15.66 -3.83
CA GLN A 118 13.17 16.47 -4.75
C GLN A 118 12.37 15.59 -5.72
N GLN A 119 12.98 14.55 -6.28
CA GLN A 119 12.32 13.60 -7.16
C GLN A 119 11.22 12.83 -6.43
N ALA A 120 11.51 12.31 -5.23
CA ALA A 120 10.54 11.63 -4.38
C ALA A 120 9.36 12.54 -4.02
N ARG A 121 9.63 13.79 -3.66
CA ARG A 121 8.58 14.78 -3.38
C ARG A 121 7.70 15.07 -4.60
N SER A 122 8.32 15.24 -5.78
CA SER A 122 7.59 15.49 -7.03
C SER A 122 6.71 14.30 -7.41
N LEU A 123 7.25 13.08 -7.35
CA LEU A 123 6.51 11.86 -7.66
C LEU A 123 5.38 11.65 -6.65
N PHE A 124 5.62 11.90 -5.37
CA PHE A 124 4.57 11.82 -4.35
C PHE A 124 3.43 12.82 -4.62
N GLN A 125 3.74 14.06 -5.00
CA GLN A 125 2.72 15.03 -5.40
C GLN A 125 1.93 14.59 -6.64
N GLN A 126 2.57 13.89 -7.58
CA GLN A 126 1.87 13.28 -8.72
C GLN A 126 0.92 12.17 -8.26
N ILE A 127 1.34 11.33 -7.32
CA ILE A 127 0.49 10.30 -6.72
C ILE A 127 -0.72 10.94 -6.03
N LEU A 128 -0.55 12.01 -5.25
CA LEU A 128 -1.68 12.69 -4.62
C LEU A 128 -2.70 13.19 -5.64
N ARG A 129 -2.24 13.84 -6.72
CA ARG A 129 -3.13 14.29 -7.81
C ARG A 129 -3.82 13.12 -8.49
N PHE A 130 -3.09 12.03 -8.71
CA PHE A 130 -3.62 10.80 -9.30
C PHE A 130 -4.73 10.17 -8.44
N LEU A 131 -4.55 10.10 -7.11
CA LEU A 131 -5.57 9.59 -6.19
C LEU A 131 -6.83 10.47 -6.19
N SER A 132 -6.68 11.79 -6.23
CA SER A 132 -7.81 12.72 -6.35
C SER A 132 -8.54 12.55 -7.69
N GLN A 133 -7.80 12.43 -8.79
CA GLN A 133 -8.37 12.20 -10.11
C GLN A 133 -9.15 10.87 -10.18
N TYR A 134 -8.61 9.80 -9.60
CA TYR A 134 -9.30 8.51 -9.48
C TYR A 134 -10.66 8.65 -8.81
N GLN A 135 -10.77 9.41 -7.71
CA GLN A 135 -12.05 9.62 -7.04
C GLN A 135 -13.07 10.35 -7.91
N GLU A 136 -12.62 11.40 -8.62
CA GLU A 136 -13.50 12.13 -9.53
C GLU A 136 -13.98 11.26 -10.68
N GLU A 137 -13.07 10.50 -11.28
CA GLU A 137 -13.40 9.58 -12.36
C GLU A 137 -14.36 8.47 -11.89
N MET A 138 -14.17 7.95 -10.67
CA MET A 138 -15.04 6.92 -10.11
C MET A 138 -16.47 7.46 -10.02
N LYS A 139 -16.66 8.67 -9.46
CA LYS A 139 -17.96 9.35 -9.40
C LYS A 139 -18.57 9.58 -10.78
N ARG A 140 -17.76 9.99 -11.76
CA ARG A 140 -18.21 10.20 -13.15
C ARG A 140 -18.67 8.89 -13.80
N VAL A 141 -17.92 7.81 -13.62
CA VAL A 141 -18.27 6.47 -14.14
C VAL A 141 -19.55 5.98 -13.49
N GLU A 142 -19.69 6.07 -12.17
CA GLU A 142 -20.93 5.67 -11.48
C GLU A 142 -22.14 6.47 -11.97
N GLN A 143 -22.00 7.78 -12.11
CA GLN A 143 -23.07 8.64 -12.58
C GLN A 143 -23.43 8.35 -14.05
N ALA A 144 -22.44 8.09 -14.90
CA ALA A 144 -22.65 7.70 -16.29
C ALA A 144 -23.40 6.36 -16.39
N ILE A 145 -23.01 5.36 -15.59
CA ILE A 145 -23.70 4.06 -15.51
C ILE A 145 -25.15 4.28 -15.05
N ARG A 146 -25.38 5.02 -13.97
CA ARG A 146 -26.75 5.30 -13.49
C ARG A 146 -27.62 5.97 -14.54
N ASN A 147 -27.10 6.96 -15.26
CA ASN A 147 -27.83 7.68 -16.30
C ASN A 147 -28.17 6.78 -17.50
N GLN A 148 -27.24 5.92 -17.91
CA GLN A 148 -27.43 4.98 -19.01
C GLN A 148 -28.52 3.94 -18.68
N TRP A 149 -28.61 3.53 -17.42
CA TRP A 149 -29.52 2.47 -16.96
C TRP A 149 -30.86 2.98 -16.41
N ALA A 150 -30.96 4.26 -16.05
CA ALA A 150 -32.21 4.90 -15.63
C ALA A 150 -33.44 4.61 -16.54
N PRO A 151 -33.35 4.66 -17.88
CA PRO A 151 -34.51 4.33 -18.73
C PRO A 151 -34.89 2.86 -18.65
N LYS A 152 -33.92 1.93 -18.68
CA LYS A 152 -34.17 0.49 -18.56
C LYS A 152 -34.83 0.14 -17.23
N LEU A 153 -34.34 0.72 -16.13
CA LEU A 153 -34.88 0.48 -14.79
C LEU A 153 -36.31 0.99 -14.65
N LYS A 154 -36.62 2.19 -15.15
CA LYS A 154 -37.98 2.72 -15.15
C LYS A 154 -38.97 1.85 -15.92
N GLU A 155 -38.53 1.26 -17.04
CA GLU A 155 -39.38 0.36 -17.84
C GLU A 155 -39.66 -0.94 -17.08
N ARG A 156 -38.63 -1.51 -16.41
CA ARG A 156 -38.79 -2.70 -15.55
C ARG A 156 -39.70 -2.44 -14.35
N GLU A 157 -39.54 -1.30 -13.68
CA GLU A 157 -40.40 -0.89 -12.56
C GLU A 157 -41.87 -0.80 -12.99
N LYS A 158 -42.16 -0.23 -14.17
CA LYS A 158 -43.52 -0.16 -14.72
C LYS A 158 -44.11 -1.53 -15.02
N GLN A 159 -43.33 -2.43 -15.62
CA GLN A 159 -43.77 -3.79 -15.92
C GLN A 159 -44.11 -4.57 -14.64
N LEU A 160 -43.25 -4.47 -13.62
CA LEU A 160 -43.50 -5.09 -12.32
C LEU A 160 -44.70 -4.47 -11.61
N ALA A 161 -44.85 -3.15 -11.67
CA ALA A 161 -46.00 -2.48 -11.08
C ALA A 161 -47.32 -2.90 -11.74
N ALA A 162 -47.32 -3.09 -13.07
CA ALA A 162 -48.49 -3.60 -13.80
C ALA A 162 -48.82 -5.06 -13.43
N ALA A 163 -47.81 -5.91 -13.23
CA ALA A 163 -48.01 -7.31 -12.87
C ALA A 163 -48.44 -7.52 -11.41
N LEU A 164 -47.93 -6.70 -10.48
CA LEU A 164 -48.16 -6.84 -9.04
C LEU A 164 -49.26 -5.91 -8.51
N GLY A 165 -49.72 -4.95 -9.31
CA GLY A 165 -50.73 -3.95 -8.92
C GLY A 165 -50.25 -2.96 -7.85
N GLN A 166 -48.95 -2.87 -7.59
CA GLN A 166 -48.34 -2.00 -6.58
C GLN A 166 -47.12 -1.29 -7.16
N ASN A 167 -46.86 -0.04 -6.75
CA ASN A 167 -45.64 0.67 -7.15
C ASN A 167 -44.41 0.01 -6.50
N VAL A 168 -43.56 -0.60 -7.32
CA VAL A 168 -42.28 -1.18 -6.91
C VAL A 168 -41.17 -0.24 -7.33
N ARG A 169 -40.35 0.20 -6.38
CA ARG A 169 -39.09 0.89 -6.66
C ARG A 169 -37.97 -0.13 -6.61
N MET A 170 -37.30 -0.36 -7.72
CA MET A 170 -36.21 -1.32 -7.81
C MET A 170 -34.89 -0.66 -7.39
N ASP A 171 -34.09 -1.39 -6.61
CA ASP A 171 -32.68 -1.08 -6.45
C ASP A 171 -31.97 -1.45 -7.77
N PRO A 172 -31.21 -0.54 -8.41
CA PRO A 172 -30.39 -0.86 -9.57
C PRO A 172 -29.54 -2.13 -9.40
N MET A 173 -29.05 -2.39 -8.19
CA MET A 173 -28.19 -3.55 -7.91
C MET A 173 -28.95 -4.88 -7.87
N SER A 174 -30.29 -4.85 -7.85
CA SER A 174 -31.13 -6.05 -7.95
C SER A 174 -31.26 -6.59 -9.39
N ASP A 175 -30.87 -5.80 -10.39
CA ASP A 175 -30.79 -6.23 -11.78
C ASP A 175 -29.44 -6.92 -12.05
N PRO A 176 -29.42 -8.22 -12.44
CA PRO A 176 -28.17 -8.94 -12.70
C PRO A 176 -27.32 -8.33 -13.83
N GLU A 177 -27.96 -7.81 -14.89
CA GLU A 177 -27.29 -7.20 -16.04
C GLU A 177 -26.60 -5.89 -15.62
N PHE A 178 -27.29 -5.08 -14.79
CA PHE A 178 -26.71 -3.88 -14.19
C PHE A 178 -25.54 -4.23 -13.26
N ALA A 179 -25.71 -5.20 -12.36
CA ALA A 179 -24.71 -5.57 -11.37
C ALA A 179 -23.43 -6.13 -12.03
N GLU A 180 -23.56 -6.92 -13.10
CA GLU A 180 -22.42 -7.39 -13.89
C GLU A 180 -21.72 -6.25 -14.63
N PHE A 181 -22.48 -5.38 -15.29
CA PHE A 181 -21.92 -4.24 -16.01
C PHE A 181 -21.19 -3.27 -15.07
N TYR A 182 -21.81 -2.92 -13.95
CA TYR A 182 -21.20 -2.09 -12.91
C TYR A 182 -19.90 -2.70 -12.41
N ARG A 183 -19.93 -3.97 -12.00
CA ARG A 183 -18.75 -4.68 -11.50
C ARG A 183 -17.62 -4.69 -12.51
N LYS A 184 -17.88 -5.04 -13.76
CA LYS A 184 -16.87 -5.12 -14.82
C LYS A 184 -16.18 -3.76 -15.07
N ASN A 185 -16.94 -2.67 -15.11
CA ASN A 185 -16.39 -1.33 -15.35
C ASN A 185 -15.57 -0.85 -14.15
N ILE A 186 -16.09 -1.02 -12.93
CA ILE A 186 -15.41 -0.59 -11.70
C ILE A 186 -14.15 -1.44 -11.45
N GLU A 187 -14.20 -2.75 -11.66
CA GLU A 187 -13.03 -3.63 -11.54
C GLU A 187 -11.96 -3.31 -12.59
N SER A 188 -12.35 -3.10 -13.86
CA SER A 188 -11.41 -2.71 -14.91
C SER A 188 -10.69 -1.40 -14.57
N MET A 189 -11.45 -0.39 -14.14
CA MET A 189 -10.90 0.88 -13.69
C MET A 189 -9.98 0.68 -12.48
N ARG A 190 -10.42 -0.02 -11.44
CA ARG A 190 -9.61 -0.28 -10.24
C ARG A 190 -8.31 -1.02 -10.56
N ASN A 191 -8.34 -1.97 -11.47
CA ASN A 191 -7.15 -2.73 -11.89
C ASN A 191 -6.16 -1.84 -12.64
N ASN A 192 -6.63 -1.00 -13.56
CA ASN A 192 -5.76 -0.09 -14.31
C ASN A 192 -5.09 0.94 -13.39
N TYR A 193 -5.88 1.56 -12.50
CA TYR A 193 -5.38 2.51 -11.52
C TYR A 193 -4.49 1.85 -10.47
N GLY A 194 -4.80 0.60 -10.09
CA GLY A 194 -4.03 -0.16 -9.12
C GLY A 194 -2.63 -0.47 -9.64
N LYS A 195 -2.52 -0.89 -10.91
CA LYS A 195 -1.22 -1.11 -11.57
C LYS A 195 -0.41 0.18 -11.65
N ALA A 196 -1.01 1.27 -12.13
CA ALA A 196 -0.32 2.55 -12.23
C ALA A 196 0.15 3.08 -10.86
N LEU A 197 -0.62 2.86 -9.80
CA LEU A 197 -0.22 3.20 -8.44
C LEU A 197 0.97 2.34 -7.98
N GLU A 198 0.95 1.05 -8.26
CA GLU A 198 2.04 0.14 -7.90
C GLU A 198 3.33 0.47 -8.65
N ASP A 199 3.24 0.80 -9.94
CA ASP A 199 4.37 1.28 -10.73
C ASP A 199 4.96 2.58 -10.14
N ALA A 200 4.10 3.50 -9.68
CA ALA A 200 4.54 4.74 -9.04
C ALA A 200 5.19 4.49 -7.68
N LYS A 201 4.71 3.50 -6.89
CA LYS A 201 5.35 3.08 -5.64
C LYS A 201 6.70 2.43 -5.88
N SER A 202 6.81 1.58 -6.91
CA SER A 202 8.08 0.97 -7.32
C SER A 202 9.09 2.05 -7.70
N GLN A 203 8.68 3.03 -8.51
CA GLN A 203 9.53 4.17 -8.86
C GLN A 203 9.96 5.00 -7.63
N LEU A 204 9.07 5.19 -6.64
CA LEU A 204 9.43 5.83 -5.38
C LEU A 204 10.49 5.00 -4.63
N ALA A 205 10.31 3.68 -4.56
CA ALA A 205 11.28 2.76 -3.96
C ALA A 205 12.66 2.87 -4.64
N ASP A 206 12.67 2.87 -5.97
CA ASP A 206 13.88 3.00 -6.78
C ASP A 206 14.58 4.35 -6.52
N ILE A 207 13.82 5.46 -6.56
CA ILE A 207 14.34 6.80 -6.25
C ILE A 207 14.92 6.85 -4.83
N CYS A 208 14.35 6.13 -3.87
CA CYS A 208 14.83 6.14 -2.49
C CYS A 208 15.93 5.11 -2.21
N GLY A 209 16.20 4.19 -3.15
CA GLY A 209 17.15 3.10 -2.94
C GLY A 209 16.64 1.99 -2.02
N PHE A 210 15.33 1.80 -1.98
CA PHE A 210 14.66 0.72 -1.26
C PHE A 210 14.11 -0.26 -2.29
N GLU A 211 14.97 -1.03 -2.96
CA GLU A 211 14.51 -2.08 -3.86
C GLU A 211 13.58 -3.04 -3.10
N ALA A 212 12.40 -3.29 -3.66
CA ALA A 212 11.53 -4.35 -3.20
C ALA A 212 12.20 -5.70 -3.51
N GLN A 213 12.64 -6.40 -2.47
CA GLN A 213 13.03 -7.81 -2.56
C GLN A 213 11.79 -8.70 -2.68
#